data_AF-A0A7Y0KIH4-F1
#
_entry.id   AF-A0A7Y0KIH4-F1
#
_cell.length_a   1.000
_cell.length_b   1.000
_cell.length_c   1.000
_cell.angle_alpha   90.00
_cell.angle_beta   90.00
_cell.angle_gamma   90.00
#
_symmetry.space_group_name_H-M   'P 1'
#
loop_
_entity.id
_entity.type
_entity.pdbx_description
1 polymer ?
#
loop_
_entity_poly.entity_id
_entity_poly.type
_entity_poly.pdbx_seq_one_letter_code
_entity_poly.pdbx_strand_id
1 'polypeptide(L)' 'MLRIVRGDPSPEEVAALTAVLAAASGGSGEPEDTGPASAWVERESLVRRPLTPGPHAWRMSAWR' A
#
# COMPACT_ATOMS: atom_id res chain seq x y z
N MET A 1 19.96 -0.47 -7.91
CA MET A 1 21.28 -0.55 -8.59
C MET A 1 22.33 -0.88 -7.54
N LEU A 2 23.07 -1.98 -7.71
CA LEU A 2 24.12 -2.42 -6.78
C LEU A 2 25.47 -1.80 -7.18
N ARG A 3 26.23 -1.24 -6.22
CA ARG A 3 27.57 -0.68 -6.45
C ARG A 3 28.53 -1.18 -5.38
N ILE A 4 29.65 -1.76 -5.80
CA ILE A 4 30.76 -2.12 -4.92
C ILE A 4 31.63 -0.87 -4.72
N VAL A 5 31.80 -0.45 -3.47
CA VAL A 5 32.54 0.78 -3.12
C VAL A 5 34.00 0.46 -2.73
N ARG A 6 34.28 -0.77 -2.32
CA ARG A 6 35.61 -1.24 -1.90
C ARG A 6 35.72 -2.75 -2.05
N GLY A 7 36.94 -3.24 -2.36
CA GLY A 7 37.24 -4.66 -2.53
C GLY A 7 37.09 -5.14 -3.97
N ASP A 8 37.54 -6.36 -4.23
CA ASP A 8 37.40 -7.08 -5.50
C ASP A 8 36.72 -8.43 -5.22
N PRO A 9 35.37 -8.44 -5.09
CA PRO A 9 34.65 -9.66 -4.74
C PRO A 9 34.69 -10.65 -5.90
N SER A 10 34.71 -11.93 -5.56
CA SER A 10 34.69 -12.98 -6.56
C SER A 10 33.34 -13.00 -7.31
N PRO A 11 33.28 -13.58 -8.53
CA PRO A 11 32.02 -13.73 -9.26
C PRO A 11 30.94 -14.45 -8.45
N GLU A 12 31.34 -15.42 -7.63
CA GLU A 12 30.44 -16.20 -6.76
C GLU A 12 29.81 -15.32 -5.67
N GLU A 13 30.60 -14.41 -5.07
CA GLU A 13 30.10 -13.48 -4.05
C GLU A 13 29.11 -12.48 -4.63
N VAL A 14 29.36 -11.99 -5.85
CA VAL A 14 28.44 -11.09 -6.56
C VAL A 14 27.13 -11.81 -6.90
N ALA A 15 27.20 -13.07 -7.33
CA ALA A 15 26.03 -13.89 -7.61
C ALA A 15 25.18 -14.12 -6.34
N ALA A 16 25.83 -14.45 -5.22
CA ALA A 16 25.16 -14.66 -3.94
C ALA A 16 24.42 -13.40 -3.48
N LEU A 17 25.06 -12.23 -3.51
CA LEU A 17 24.44 -10.96 -3.15
C LEU A 17 23.26 -10.62 -4.07
N THR A 18 23.40 -10.84 -5.37
CA THR A 18 22.34 -10.55 -6.35
C THR A 18 21.14 -11.45 -6.15
N ALA A 19 21.33 -12.74 -5.87
CA ALA A 19 20.26 -13.68 -5.59
C ALA A 19 19.48 -13.30 -4.33
N VAL A 20 20.18 -12.90 -3.25
CA VAL A 20 19.55 -12.44 -2.02
C VAL A 20 18.72 -11.17 -2.26
N LEU A 21 19.27 -10.21 -3.01
CA LEU A 21 18.55 -8.97 -3.34
C LEU A 21 17.31 -9.25 -4.19
N ALA A 22 17.41 -10.14 -5.19
CA ALA A 22 16.29 -10.52 -6.03
C ALA A 22 15.16 -11.20 -5.21
N ALA A 23 15.53 -12.07 -4.28
CA ALA A 23 14.58 -12.71 -3.36
C ALA A 23 13.92 -11.68 -2.43
N ALA A 24 14.71 -10.76 -1.85
CA ALA A 24 14.21 -9.72 -0.95
C ALA A 24 13.31 -8.69 -1.64
N SER A 25 13.51 -8.45 -2.94
CA SER A 25 12.68 -7.52 -3.72
C SER A 25 11.29 -8.04 -4.08
N GLY A 26 10.90 -9.23 -3.61
CA GLY A 26 9.58 -9.80 -3.87
C GLY A 26 9.45 -10.35 -5.29
N GLY A 27 10.37 -11.22 -5.69
CA GLY A 27 10.36 -11.84 -7.02
C GLY A 27 9.04 -12.55 -7.32
N SER A 28 8.48 -12.26 -8.51
CA SER A 28 7.35 -12.87 -9.21
C SER A 28 6.48 -13.85 -8.41
N GLY A 29 5.78 -13.34 -7.40
CA GLY A 29 4.63 -14.01 -6.81
C GLY A 29 3.37 -13.59 -7.56
N GLU A 30 2.51 -14.55 -7.89
CA GLU A 30 1.08 -14.30 -8.16
C GLU A 30 0.55 -13.32 -7.10
N PRO A 31 -0.28 -12.30 -7.44
CA PRO A 31 -0.75 -11.33 -6.47
C PRO A 31 -1.25 -12.05 -5.23
N GLU A 32 -0.58 -11.76 -4.12
CA GLU A 32 -1.04 -12.21 -2.82
C GLU A 32 -2.47 -11.70 -2.67
N ASP A 33 -3.38 -12.57 -2.24
CA ASP A 33 -4.67 -12.12 -1.74
C ASP A 33 -4.38 -11.24 -0.52
N THR A 34 -4.37 -9.92 -0.75
CA THR A 34 -3.96 -8.89 0.22
C THR A 34 -4.99 -8.74 1.35
N GLY A 35 -5.96 -9.65 1.42
CA GLY A 35 -7.04 -9.62 2.36
C GLY A 35 -7.96 -8.42 2.13
N PRO A 36 -8.94 -8.20 3.02
CA PRO A 36 -9.73 -6.99 2.97
C PRO A 36 -8.83 -5.77 3.16
N ALA A 37 -9.02 -4.75 2.32
CA ALA A 37 -8.27 -3.51 2.42
C ALA A 37 -8.33 -2.97 3.86
N SER A 38 -7.17 -2.60 4.41
CA SER A 38 -7.13 -2.05 5.77
C SER A 38 -7.99 -0.79 5.88
N ALA A 39 -8.57 -0.55 7.05
CA ALA A 39 -9.35 0.67 7.32
C ALA A 39 -8.55 1.96 7.03
N TRP A 40 -7.22 1.91 7.12
CA TRP A 40 -6.34 3.04 6.79
C TRP A 40 -6.27 3.35 5.29
N VAL A 41 -6.55 2.37 4.42
CA VAL A 41 -6.58 2.52 2.96
C VAL A 41 -8.01 2.77 2.45
N GLU A 42 -9.01 2.63 3.31
CA GLU A 42 -10.42 2.79 2.96
C GLU A 42 -10.75 4.26 2.65
N ARG A 43 -10.71 4.62 1.37
CA ARG A 43 -10.91 6.00 0.89
C ARG A 43 -12.29 6.56 1.23
N GLU A 44 -13.29 5.70 1.41
CA GLU A 44 -14.64 6.11 1.82
C GLU A 44 -14.63 6.71 3.24
N SER A 45 -13.76 6.21 4.13
CA SER A 45 -13.61 6.75 5.49
C SER A 45 -13.01 8.16 5.52
N LEU A 46 -12.32 8.56 4.45
CA LEU A 46 -11.68 9.87 4.31
C LEU A 46 -12.67 10.97 3.88
N VAL A 47 -13.88 10.60 3.47
CA VAL A 47 -14.91 11.54 3.04
C VAL A 47 -16.14 11.41 3.94
N ARG A 48 -16.85 12.54 4.13
CA ARG A 48 -18.09 12.51 4.91
C ARG A 48 -19.12 11.63 4.20
N ARG A 49 -19.76 10.71 4.94
CA ARG A 49 -20.90 9.94 4.42
C ARG A 49 -22.05 10.86 3.97
N PRO A 50 -22.73 10.54 2.86
CA PRO A 50 -23.92 11.26 2.42
C PRO A 50 -24.99 11.25 3.52
N LEU A 51 -25.71 12.36 3.67
CA LEU A 51 -26.85 12.45 4.58
C LEU A 51 -28.04 11.71 4.00
N THR A 52 -28.65 10.80 4.76
CA THR A 52 -29.88 10.11 4.37
C THR A 52 -31.09 11.00 4.68
N PRO A 53 -31.91 11.39 3.68
CA PRO A 53 -33.15 12.13 3.95
C PRO A 53 -34.12 11.28 4.77
N GLY A 54 -34.72 11.86 5.80
CA GLY A 54 -35.74 11.22 6.62
C GLY A 54 -36.92 12.14 6.90
N PRO A 55 -38.08 11.60 7.31
CA PRO A 55 -39.23 12.40 7.70
C PRO A 55 -38.82 13.46 8.72
N HIS A 56 -39.11 14.72 8.40
CA HIS A 56 -38.78 15.89 9.22
C HIS A 56 -37.28 16.19 9.44
N ALA A 57 -36.36 15.59 8.68
CA ALA A 57 -34.91 15.82 8.81
C ALA A 57 -34.46 17.27 8.49
N TRP A 58 -35.31 18.02 7.78
CA TRP A 58 -35.04 19.40 7.35
C TRP A 58 -35.70 20.45 8.25
N ARG A 59 -36.32 20.06 9.38
CA ARG A 59 -37.04 21.02 10.26
C ARG A 59 -36.16 22.15 10.79
N MET A 60 -34.85 21.95 10.85
CA MET A 60 -33.87 22.94 11.34
C MET A 60 -33.05 23.58 10.21
N SER A 61 -33.36 23.30 8.93
CA SER A 61 -32.62 23.87 7.79
C SER A 61 -33.20 25.19 7.28
N ALA A 62 -34.35 25.62 7.80
CA ALA A 62 -34.89 26.95 7.54
C ALA A 62 -34.19 27.97 8.45
N TRP A 63 -33.69 29.05 7.86
CA TRP A 63 -33.12 30.17 8.60
C TRP A 63 -34.22 31.11 9.10
N ARG A 64 -33.98 31.86 10.17
CA ARG A 64 -34.91 32.88 10.68
C ARG A 64 -34.62 34.24 10.06
#